data_AF-A0A7Y0DHB4-F1
#
_entry.id   AF-A0A7Y0DHB4-F1
#
_cell.length_a   1.000
_cell.length_b   1.000
_cell.length_c   1.000
_cell.angle_alpha   90.00
_cell.angle_beta   90.00
_cell.angle_gamma   90.00
#
_symmetry.space_group_name_H-M   'P 1'
#
loop_
_entity.id
_entity.type
_entity.pdbx_description
1 polymer ?
#
loop_
_entity_poly.entity_id
_entity_poly.type
_entity_poly.pdbx_seq_one_letter_code
_entity_poly.pdbx_strand_id
1 'polypeptide(L)'
;MELVRHHASVLAAIASGGALGAMARQLVGETWSTSGSFPWSTFLINVGGSLLIGILIAVLGTLPAQHRLVRPFLGVGILGGFTTFSTYAVQSHDLVTSGHPLVALVYLVGTVLTALLAVVAGVVLVRRVAPAWQGPASGGRP
;
A
#
# COMPACT_ATOMS: atom_id res chain seq x y z
N MET A 1 -9.12 -0.33 -32.32
CA MET A 1 -10.23 -0.66 -31.39
C MET A 1 -9.77 -1.52 -30.21
N GLU A 2 -8.88 -2.49 -30.42
CA GLU A 2 -8.32 -3.36 -29.36
C GLU A 2 -7.52 -2.60 -28.29
N LEU A 3 -6.66 -1.64 -28.68
CA LEU A 3 -5.93 -0.76 -27.76
C LEU A 3 -6.86 0.03 -26.82
N VAL A 4 -8.03 0.46 -27.31
CA VAL A 4 -9.02 1.21 -26.51
C VAL A 4 -9.70 0.29 -25.49
N ARG A 5 -10.12 -0.91 -25.90
CA ARG A 5 -10.68 -1.93 -24.97
C ARG A 5 -9.67 -2.35 -23.91
N HIS A 6 -8.40 -2.40 -24.27
CA HIS A 6 -7.30 -2.69 -23.36
C HIS A 6 -7.06 -1.60 -22.31
N HIS A 7 -7.24 -0.33 -22.64
CA HIS A 7 -7.17 0.74 -21.63
C HIS A 7 -8.41 0.76 -20.75
N ALA A 8 -9.59 0.56 -21.32
CA ALA A 8 -10.84 0.51 -20.59
C ALA A 8 -10.84 -0.58 -19.50
N SER A 9 -10.34 -1.78 -19.82
CA SER A 9 -10.23 -2.88 -18.84
C SER A 9 -9.26 -2.60 -17.69
N VAL A 10 -8.13 -1.92 -17.96
CA VAL A 10 -7.20 -1.48 -16.90
C VAL A 10 -7.83 -0.41 -16.02
N LEU A 11 -8.49 0.58 -16.60
CA LEU A 11 -9.17 1.63 -15.85
C LEU A 11 -10.32 1.06 -15.00
N ALA A 12 -11.10 0.13 -15.55
CA ALA A 12 -12.16 -0.56 -14.81
C ALA A 12 -11.60 -1.38 -13.64
N ALA A 13 -10.45 -2.04 -13.84
CA ALA A 13 -9.74 -2.74 -12.77
C ALA A 13 -9.25 -1.79 -11.67
N ILE A 14 -8.64 -0.65 -12.04
CA ILE A 14 -8.21 0.35 -11.06
C ILE A 14 -9.42 0.93 -10.31
N ALA A 15 -10.49 1.29 -11.01
CA ALA A 15 -11.67 1.90 -10.42
C ALA A 15 -12.39 0.95 -9.45
N SER A 16 -12.62 -0.30 -9.86
CA SER A 16 -13.24 -1.31 -9.00
C SER A 16 -12.38 -1.64 -7.78
N GLY A 17 -11.07 -1.82 -7.97
CA GLY A 17 -10.13 -2.01 -6.85
C GLY A 17 -10.11 -0.80 -5.91
N GLY A 18 -10.07 0.41 -6.47
CA GLY A 18 -10.06 1.67 -5.72
C GLY A 18 -11.30 1.86 -4.86
N ALA A 19 -12.47 1.54 -5.41
CA ALA A 19 -13.73 1.57 -4.66
C ALA A 19 -13.67 0.60 -3.47
N LEU A 20 -13.24 -0.65 -3.69
CA LEU A 20 -13.10 -1.64 -2.63
C LEU A 20 -12.08 -1.22 -1.56
N GLY A 21 -10.94 -0.68 -1.98
CA GLY A 21 -9.92 -0.15 -1.07
C GLY A 21 -10.44 0.99 -0.20
N ALA A 22 -11.12 1.95 -0.81
CA ALA A 22 -11.71 3.09 -0.09
C ALA A 22 -12.80 2.66 0.90
N MET A 23 -13.65 1.69 0.52
CA MET A 23 -14.64 1.11 1.44
C MET A 23 -13.98 0.37 2.60
N ALA A 24 -12.94 -0.43 2.33
CA ALA A 24 -12.19 -1.12 3.38
C ALA A 24 -11.52 -0.12 4.35
N ARG A 25 -10.93 0.96 3.82
CA ARG A 25 -10.40 2.06 4.63
C ARG A 25 -11.46 2.69 5.51
N GLN A 26 -12.64 2.97 4.94
CA GLN A 26 -13.75 3.57 5.69
C GLN A 26 -14.19 2.66 6.84
N LEU A 27 -14.37 1.36 6.59
CA LEU A 27 -14.75 0.38 7.62
C LEU A 27 -13.69 0.27 8.73
N VAL A 28 -12.40 0.26 8.37
CA VAL A 28 -11.31 0.26 9.38
C VAL A 28 -11.32 1.55 10.19
N GLY A 29 -11.55 2.70 9.57
CA GLY A 29 -11.65 3.99 10.25
C GLY A 29 -12.81 4.05 11.26
N GLU A 30 -13.97 3.49 10.90
CA GLU A 30 -15.16 3.45 11.77
C GLU A 30 -15.01 2.46 12.93
N THR A 31 -14.48 1.27 12.67
CA THR A 31 -14.31 0.22 13.68
C THR A 31 -13.22 0.56 14.70
N TRP A 32 -12.16 1.22 14.25
CA TRP A 32 -11.03 1.63 15.07
C TRP A 32 -11.04 3.12 15.36
N SER A 33 -12.20 3.64 15.81
CA SER A 33 -12.30 4.97 16.39
C SER A 33 -11.48 5.03 17.68
N THR A 34 -10.23 5.47 17.61
CA THR A 34 -9.38 5.58 18.79
C THR A 34 -9.62 6.90 19.49
N SER A 35 -10.14 6.82 20.71
CA SER A 35 -10.13 7.91 21.68
C SER A 35 -8.67 8.20 22.07
N GLY A 36 -8.16 9.37 21.71
CA GLY A 36 -6.77 9.76 21.99
C GLY A 36 -6.27 10.80 21.01
N SER A 37 -5.10 11.39 21.31
CA SER A 37 -4.47 12.37 20.42
C SER A 37 -3.87 11.75 19.17
N PHE A 38 -3.41 10.50 19.21
CA PHE A 38 -2.74 9.88 18.07
C PHE A 38 -3.72 9.24 17.06
N PRO A 39 -3.61 9.53 15.74
CA PRO A 39 -4.52 8.98 14.72
C PRO A 39 -4.19 7.53 14.32
N TRP A 40 -4.49 6.58 15.20
CA TRP A 40 -4.10 5.17 15.04
C TRP A 40 -4.70 4.49 13.81
N SER A 41 -5.96 4.75 13.46
CA SER A 41 -6.61 4.09 12.33
C SER A 41 -5.88 4.40 11.03
N THR A 42 -5.63 5.69 10.75
CA THR A 42 -4.89 6.13 9.57
C THR A 42 -3.44 5.62 9.56
N PHE A 43 -2.78 5.61 10.73
CA PHE A 43 -1.45 5.03 10.88
C PHE A 43 -1.44 3.55 10.44
N LEU A 44 -2.33 2.74 11.00
CA LEU A 44 -2.42 1.30 10.71
C LEU A 44 -2.82 1.03 9.26
N ILE A 45 -3.73 1.83 8.70
CA ILE A 45 -4.12 1.78 7.30
C ILE A 45 -2.90 1.99 6.39
N ASN A 46 -2.13 3.04 6.61
CA ASN A 46 -0.97 3.38 5.77
C ASN A 46 0.19 2.39 5.94
N VAL A 47 0.49 1.98 7.18
CA VAL A 47 1.54 0.99 7.48
C VAL A 47 1.16 -0.39 6.95
N GLY A 48 -0.08 -0.83 7.18
CA GLY A 48 -0.60 -2.10 6.68
C GLY A 48 -0.64 -2.14 5.15
N GLY A 49 -1.12 -1.07 4.50
CA GLY A 49 -1.08 -0.95 3.04
C GLY A 49 0.35 -0.97 2.49
N SER A 50 1.30 -0.36 3.21
CA SER A 50 2.72 -0.36 2.87
C SER A 50 3.37 -1.75 3.02
N LEU A 51 2.99 -2.53 4.03
CA LEU A 51 3.37 -3.94 4.14
C LEU A 51 2.84 -4.75 2.95
N LEU A 52 1.55 -4.59 2.65
CA LEU A 52 0.87 -5.33 1.60
C LEU A 52 1.42 -5.00 0.21
N ILE A 53 1.77 -3.74 -0.09
CA ILE A 53 2.39 -3.38 -1.37
C ILE A 53 3.80 -3.99 -1.47
N GLY A 54 4.56 -4.03 -0.38
CA GLY A 54 5.86 -4.73 -0.33
C GLY A 54 5.75 -6.22 -0.63
N ILE A 55 4.76 -6.89 -0.03
CA ILE A 55 4.44 -8.29 -0.34
C ILE A 55 4.03 -8.43 -1.80
N LEU A 56 3.13 -7.59 -2.28
CA LEU A 56 2.61 -7.63 -3.64
C LEU A 56 3.77 -7.54 -4.64
N ILE A 57 4.58 -6.49 -4.60
CA ILE A 57 5.67 -6.31 -5.59
C ILE A 57 6.66 -7.48 -5.58
N ALA A 58 6.93 -8.08 -4.41
CA ALA A 58 7.83 -9.22 -4.30
C ALA A 58 7.22 -10.48 -4.91
N VAL A 59 5.96 -10.81 -4.58
CA VAL A 59 5.24 -11.95 -5.19
C VAL A 59 5.13 -11.75 -6.69
N LEU A 60 4.77 -10.55 -7.12
CA LEU A 60 4.60 -10.22 -8.54
C LEU A 60 5.91 -10.20 -9.33
N GLY A 61 7.05 -10.12 -8.65
CA GLY A 61 8.38 -10.29 -9.26
C GLY A 61 8.78 -11.77 -9.46
N THR A 62 8.19 -12.70 -8.70
CA THR A 62 8.52 -14.14 -8.75
C THR A 62 7.68 -14.96 -9.72
N LEU A 63 6.53 -14.44 -10.16
CA LEU A 63 5.60 -15.19 -11.00
C LEU A 63 5.83 -14.89 -12.50
N PRO A 64 6.00 -15.90 -13.37
CA PRO A 64 6.11 -15.69 -14.81
C PRO A 64 4.78 -15.16 -15.38
N ALA A 65 4.88 -14.21 -16.32
CA ALA A 65 3.77 -13.66 -17.12
C ALA A 65 2.45 -13.45 -16.36
N GLN A 66 2.42 -12.42 -15.51
CA GLN A 66 1.22 -12.13 -14.74
C GLN A 66 0.10 -11.55 -15.59
N HIS A 67 -1.14 -11.91 -15.24
CA HIS A 67 -2.32 -11.31 -15.83
C HIS A 67 -2.26 -9.79 -15.67
N ARG A 68 -2.24 -9.06 -16.79
CA ARG A 68 -1.94 -7.62 -16.90
C ARG A 68 -2.79 -6.73 -15.96
N LEU A 69 -3.95 -7.22 -15.54
CA LEU A 69 -4.89 -6.49 -14.66
C LEU A 69 -4.58 -6.64 -13.16
N VAL A 70 -3.74 -7.59 -12.74
CA VAL A 70 -3.46 -7.84 -11.32
C VAL A 70 -2.72 -6.68 -10.67
N ARG A 71 -1.66 -6.15 -11.31
CA ARG A 71 -0.92 -5.00 -10.74
C ARG A 71 -1.80 -3.75 -10.64
N PRO A 72 -2.52 -3.34 -11.70
CA PRO A 72 -3.42 -2.19 -11.63
C PRO A 72 -4.55 -2.37 -10.62
N PHE A 73 -5.19 -3.56 -10.56
CA PHE A 73 -6.29 -3.83 -9.64
C PHE A 73 -5.84 -3.81 -8.17
N LEU A 74 -4.79 -4.56 -7.83
CA LEU A 74 -4.34 -4.72 -6.44
C LEU A 74 -3.49 -3.53 -5.97
N GLY A 75 -2.52 -3.10 -6.78
CA GLY A 75 -1.56 -2.07 -6.40
C GLY A 75 -2.18 -0.68 -6.46
N VAL A 76 -2.59 -0.24 -7.66
CA VAL A 76 -3.13 1.11 -7.86
C VAL A 76 -4.56 1.20 -7.35
N GLY A 77 -5.39 0.19 -7.61
CA GLY A 77 -6.77 0.12 -7.15
C GLY A 77 -6.88 -0.10 -5.64
N ILE A 78 -6.86 -1.35 -5.18
CA ILE A 78 -7.14 -1.69 -3.78
C ILE A 78 -6.19 -0.97 -2.81
N LEU A 79 -4.88 -1.15 -2.98
CA LEU A 79 -3.91 -0.57 -2.02
C LEU A 79 -3.84 0.96 -2.13
N GLY A 80 -3.99 1.52 -3.33
CA GLY A 80 -4.09 2.96 -3.52
C GLY A 80 -5.35 3.58 -2.93
N GLY A 81 -6.50 2.90 -3.00
CA GLY A 81 -7.75 3.35 -2.36
C GLY A 81 -7.79 3.09 -0.85
N PHE A 82 -7.13 2.02 -0.40
CA PHE A 82 -7.02 1.64 1.00
C PHE A 82 -6.11 2.59 1.78
N THR A 83 -4.99 3.02 1.22
CA THR A 83 -4.09 3.98 1.87
C THR A 83 -4.55 5.42 1.64
N THR A 84 -4.10 6.37 2.47
CA THR A 84 -4.47 7.79 2.33
C THR A 84 -3.37 8.72 2.84
N PHE A 85 -2.84 9.55 1.94
CA PHE A 85 -1.92 10.63 2.31
C PHE A 85 -2.68 11.91 2.70
N SER A 86 -3.81 12.21 2.05
CA SER A 86 -4.58 13.43 2.30
C SER A 86 -5.17 13.46 3.71
N THR A 87 -5.78 12.37 4.17
CA THR A 87 -6.29 12.25 5.56
C THR A 87 -5.16 12.38 6.57
N TYR A 88 -4.03 11.75 6.30
CA TYR A 88 -2.83 11.83 7.13
C TYR A 88 -2.27 13.25 7.24
N ALA A 89 -2.24 14.00 6.13
CA ALA A 89 -1.79 15.39 6.11
C ALA A 89 -2.74 16.32 6.90
N VAL A 90 -4.06 16.18 6.72
CA VAL A 90 -5.07 16.94 7.47
C VAL A 90 -4.95 16.65 8.97
N GLN A 91 -4.87 15.37 9.36
CA GLN A 91 -4.70 15.01 10.78
C GLN A 91 -3.40 15.54 11.39
N SER A 92 -2.31 15.57 10.61
CA SER A 92 -1.05 16.16 11.05
C SER A 92 -1.17 17.67 11.28
N HIS A 93 -1.83 18.37 10.35
CA HIS A 93 -2.14 19.80 10.50
C HIS A 93 -3.02 20.05 11.73
N ASP A 94 -4.08 19.26 11.92
CA ASP A 94 -5.02 19.42 13.02
C ASP A 94 -4.37 19.18 14.38
N LEU A 95 -3.41 18.26 14.46
CA LEU A 95 -2.60 18.07 15.68
C LEU A 95 -1.77 19.31 16.02
N VAL A 96 -1.18 19.98 15.03
CA VAL A 96 -0.41 21.21 15.27
C VAL A 96 -1.32 22.33 15.73
N THR A 97 -2.44 22.55 15.04
CA THR A 97 -3.38 23.65 15.36
C THR A 97 -4.13 23.41 16.67
N SER A 98 -4.31 22.15 17.08
CA SER A 98 -4.92 21.78 18.36
C SER A 98 -3.92 21.76 19.52
N GLY A 99 -2.70 22.28 19.35
CA GLY A 99 -1.72 22.41 20.44
C GLY A 99 -0.93 21.13 20.77
N HIS A 100 -0.91 20.14 19.86
CA HIS A 100 -0.19 18.87 20.02
C HIS A 100 0.97 18.71 18.99
N PRO A 101 1.89 19.67 18.85
CA PRO A 101 2.91 19.65 17.79
C PRO A 101 3.90 18.49 17.91
N LEU A 102 4.21 18.04 19.13
CA LEU A 102 5.07 16.87 19.33
C LEU A 102 4.40 15.58 18.82
N VAL A 103 3.09 15.43 19.07
CA VAL A 103 2.31 14.30 18.55
C VAL A 103 2.24 14.37 17.03
N ALA A 104 2.06 15.57 16.45
CA ALA A 104 2.11 15.77 15.01
C ALA A 104 3.45 15.32 14.41
N LEU A 105 4.57 15.70 15.04
CA LEU A 105 5.91 15.32 14.58
C LEU A 105 6.13 13.81 14.65
N VAL A 106 5.74 13.18 15.76
CA VAL A 106 5.83 11.72 15.92
C VAL A 106 4.94 11.00 14.93
N TYR A 107 3.72 11.49 14.71
CA TYR A 107 2.82 10.94 13.70
C TYR A 107 3.40 11.09 12.30
N LEU A 108 3.98 12.24 11.97
CA LEU A 108 4.48 12.53 10.63
C LEU A 108 5.73 11.69 10.31
N VAL A 109 6.73 11.77 11.17
CA VAL A 109 8.00 11.05 10.96
C VAL A 109 7.82 9.56 11.22
N GLY A 110 7.13 9.20 12.30
CA GLY A 110 6.93 7.81 12.70
C GLY A 110 6.13 7.01 11.68
N THR A 111 5.07 7.59 11.08
CA THR A 111 4.30 6.90 10.03
C THR A 111 5.16 6.61 8.81
N VAL A 112 5.93 7.58 8.32
CA VAL A 112 6.78 7.40 7.14
C VAL A 112 7.85 6.35 7.39
N LEU A 113 8.58 6.44 8.51
CA LEU A 113 9.63 5.47 8.85
C LEU A 113 9.04 4.06 8.98
N THR A 114 7.91 3.92 9.68
CA THR A 114 7.27 2.62 9.87
C THR A 114 6.73 2.06 8.55
N ALA A 115 6.16 2.89 7.69
CA ALA A 115 5.69 2.48 6.37
C ALA A 115 6.83 1.97 5.48
N LEU A 116 7.97 2.66 5.46
CA LEU A 116 9.16 2.21 4.73
C LEU A 116 9.69 0.87 5.26
N LEU A 117 9.77 0.73 6.59
CA LEU A 117 10.14 -0.55 7.22
C LEU A 117 9.13 -1.66 6.89
N ALA A 118 7.84 -1.34 6.84
CA ALA A 118 6.79 -2.28 6.49
C ALA A 118 6.92 -2.76 5.03
N VAL A 119 7.22 -1.88 4.07
CA VAL A 119 7.51 -2.29 2.69
C VAL A 119 8.68 -3.28 2.66
N VAL A 120 9.79 -2.94 3.33
CA VAL A 120 10.98 -3.81 3.39
C VAL A 120 10.63 -5.16 4.03
N ALA A 121 9.91 -5.14 5.15
CA ALA A 121 9.46 -6.34 5.84
C ALA A 121 8.60 -7.23 4.92
N GLY A 122 7.68 -6.65 4.15
CA GLY A 122 6.85 -7.37 3.21
C GLY A 122 7.66 -8.04 2.10
N VAL A 123 8.64 -7.34 1.54
CA VAL A 123 9.55 -7.90 0.54
C VAL A 123 10.40 -9.03 1.13
N VAL A 124 10.98 -8.84 2.31
CA VAL A 124 11.81 -9.84 2.99
C VAL A 124 10.99 -11.08 3.35
N LEU A 125 9.75 -10.90 3.82
CA LEU A 125 8.85 -12.00 4.17
C LEU A 125 8.65 -12.92 2.96
N VAL A 126 8.29 -12.36 1.80
CA VAL A 126 8.09 -13.13 0.56
C VAL A 126 9.37 -13.88 0.16
N ARG A 127 10.53 -13.23 0.22
CA ARG A 127 11.82 -13.85 -0.11
C ARG A 127 12.18 -15.02 0.82
N ARG A 128 11.79 -14.96 2.10
CA ARG A 128 12.04 -16.05 3.05
C ARG A 128 11.10 -17.24 2.87
N VAL A 129 9.85 -17.00 2.49
CA VAL A 129 8.84 -18.07 2.32
C VAL A 129 8.82 -18.66 0.92
N ALA A 130 9.48 -18.03 -0.06
CA ALA A 130 9.68 -18.57 -1.40
C ALA A 130 11.18 -18.85 -1.65
N PRO A 131 11.80 -19.90 -1.07
CA PRO A 131 13.24 -20.16 -1.18
C PRO A 131 13.71 -20.63 -2.57
N ALA A 132 12.89 -20.53 -3.61
CA ALA A 132 13.12 -21.23 -4.88
C ALA A 132 13.07 -20.34 -6.14
N TRP A 133 13.50 -19.08 -6.04
CA TRP A 133 13.88 -18.32 -7.24
C TRP A 133 15.37 -18.00 -7.22
N GLN A 134 16.17 -18.97 -7.67
CA GLN A 134 17.43 -18.64 -8.31
C GLN A 134 17.04 -17.93 -9.61
N GLY A 135 17.33 -16.63 -9.74
CA GLY A 135 17.17 -15.93 -11.00
C GLY A 135 17.88 -16.69 -12.12
N PRO A 136 17.56 -16.46 -13.41
CA PRO A 136 18.23 -17.13 -14.50
C PRO A 136 19.74 -17.05 -14.25
N ALA A 137 20.38 -18.22 -14.10
CA ALA A 137 21.82 -18.32 -13.96
C ALA A 137 22.41 -17.38 -15.01
N SER A 138 23.36 -16.53 -14.61
CA SER A 138 24.13 -15.70 -15.54
C SER A 138 24.75 -16.63 -16.58
N GLY A 139 23.99 -16.87 -17.65
CA GLY A 139 24.34 -17.77 -18.74
C GLY A 139 25.58 -17.20 -19.38
N GLY A 140 26.58 -18.06 -19.49
CA GLY A 140 27.85 -17.75 -20.14
C GLY A 140 27.61 -17.01 -21.44
N ARG A 141 28.37 -15.93 -21.62
CA ARG A 141 28.50 -15.30 -22.93
C ARG A 141 29.19 -16.32 -23.86
N PRO A 142 28.69 -16.56 -25.07
CA PRO A 142 29.54 -17.07 -26.14
C PRO A 142 30.61 -16.03 -26.50
#